data_AF-A0A2V8KWQ8-F1
#
_entry.id   AF-A0A2V8KWQ8-F1
#
_cell.length_a   1.000
_cell.length_b   1.000
_cell.length_c   1.000
_cell.angle_alpha   90.00
_cell.angle_beta   90.00
_cell.angle_gamma   90.00
#
_symmetry.space_group_name_H-M   'P 1'
#
loop_
_entity.id
_entity.type
_entity.pdbx_description
1 polymer ?
#
loop_
_entity_poly.entity_id
_entity_poly.type
_entity_poly.pdbx_seq_one_letter_code
_entity_poly.pdbx_strand_id
1 'polypeptide(L)'
;MSPDQAFSVLRAFLADARHHFVPDDLSCEDRVVRTDLMAGANQVTDHYLVALARQHRFTLATFDESLAGTFTTESDFVHLVR
;
A
#
# COMPACT_ATOMS: atom_id res chain seq x y z
N MET A 1 2.48 22.99 1.33
CA MET A 1 2.42 22.63 -0.10
C MET A 1 1.13 23.17 -0.67
N SER A 2 1.16 23.92 -1.76
CA SER A 2 -0.06 24.33 -2.47
C SER A 2 -0.57 23.19 -3.37
N PRO A 3 -1.85 23.20 -3.78
CA PRO A 3 -2.37 22.24 -4.75
C PRO A 3 -1.52 22.16 -6.03
N ASP A 4 -1.12 23.30 -6.60
CA ASP A 4 -0.29 23.32 -7.81
C ASP A 4 1.08 22.66 -7.63
N GLN A 5 1.69 22.82 -6.45
CA GLN A 5 2.93 22.14 -6.09
C GLN A 5 2.71 20.62 -6.02
N ALA A 6 1.63 20.17 -5.37
CA ALA A 6 1.29 18.74 -5.27
C ALA A 6 1.08 18.11 -6.67
N PHE A 7 0.30 18.77 -7.53
CA PHE A 7 0.05 18.30 -8.89
C PHE A 7 1.30 18.33 -9.78
N SER A 8 2.24 19.25 -9.52
CA SER A 8 3.52 19.26 -10.24
C SER A 8 4.39 18.05 -9.89
N VAL A 9 4.42 17.67 -8.62
CA VAL A 9 5.07 16.43 -8.17
C VAL A 9 4.39 15.21 -8.79
N LEU A 10 3.06 15.13 -8.74
CA LEU A 10 2.30 14.03 -9.34
C LEU A 10 2.62 13.88 -10.84
N ARG A 11 2.60 14.97 -11.62
CA ARG A 11 2.95 14.93 -13.05
C ARG A 11 4.36 14.40 -13.30
N ALA A 12 5.33 14.76 -12.45
CA ALA A 12 6.69 14.26 -12.57
C ALA A 12 6.76 12.74 -12.34
N PHE A 13 6.03 12.22 -11.34
CA PHE A 13 5.91 10.77 -11.14
C PHE A 13 5.25 10.10 -12.34
N LEU A 14 4.15 10.64 -12.85
CA LEU A 14 3.42 10.08 -13.99
C LEU A 14 4.27 9.98 -15.26
N ALA A 15 5.19 10.92 -15.47
CA ALA A 15 6.09 10.94 -16.63
C ALA A 15 7.24 9.92 -16.56
N ASP A 16 7.51 9.32 -15.39
CA ASP A 16 8.55 8.32 -15.22
C ASP A 16 8.07 6.94 -15.72
N ALA A 17 8.82 6.28 -16.61
CA ALA A 17 8.41 4.98 -17.15
C ALA A 17 8.64 3.80 -16.19
N ARG A 18 9.26 4.02 -15.02
CA ARG A 18 9.58 2.95 -14.06
C ARG A 18 8.39 2.55 -13.19
N HIS A 19 7.35 3.38 -13.08
CA HIS A 19 6.13 3.01 -12.36
C HIS A 19 5.13 2.33 -13.27
N HIS A 20 4.29 1.50 -12.66
CA HIS A 20 3.14 0.88 -13.29
C HIS A 20 1.95 1.03 -12.35
N PHE A 21 0.79 1.32 -12.92
CA PHE A 21 -0.46 1.32 -12.15
C PHE A 21 -0.89 -0.12 -11.89
N VAL A 22 -1.21 -0.40 -10.64
CA VAL A 22 -1.85 -1.66 -10.24
C VAL A 22 -3.36 -1.47 -10.33
N PRO A 23 -4.11 -2.39 -10.97
CA PRO A 23 -5.57 -2.33 -10.99
C PRO A 23 -6.17 -2.37 -9.58
N ASP A 24 -7.27 -1.64 -9.38
CA ASP A 24 -8.16 -1.79 -8.23
C ASP A 24 -9.16 -2.91 -8.54
N ASP A 25 -8.74 -4.15 -8.31
CA ASP A 25 -9.46 -5.38 -8.66
C ASP A 25 -9.68 -6.30 -7.44
N LEU A 26 -9.70 -5.71 -6.25
CA LEU A 26 -9.97 -6.36 -4.98
C LEU A 26 -11.08 -5.61 -4.24
N SER A 27 -12.04 -6.32 -3.63
CA SER A 27 -13.02 -5.66 -2.76
C SER A 27 -12.43 -5.42 -1.38
N CYS A 28 -12.71 -4.26 -0.78
CA CYS A 28 -12.37 -4.00 0.63
C CYS A 28 -13.05 -4.98 1.61
N GLU A 29 -14.14 -5.63 1.19
CA GLU A 29 -14.86 -6.60 2.00
C GLU A 29 -14.25 -8.01 1.93
N ASP A 30 -13.31 -8.24 1.00
CA ASP A 30 -12.68 -9.54 0.86
C ASP A 30 -11.83 -9.88 2.09
N ARG A 31 -11.92 -11.14 2.53
CA ARG A 31 -11.21 -11.64 3.72
C ARG A 31 -9.68 -11.46 3.65
N VAL A 32 -9.12 -11.37 2.44
CA VAL A 32 -7.69 -11.14 2.24
C VAL A 32 -7.23 -9.77 2.73
N VAL A 33 -8.15 -8.81 2.93
CA VAL A 33 -7.88 -7.51 3.56
C VAL A 33 -7.57 -7.64 5.05
N ARG A 34 -7.82 -8.79 5.70
CA ARG A 34 -7.40 -9.04 7.09
C ARG A 34 -7.87 -7.95 8.06
N THR A 35 -9.16 -7.63 8.01
CA THR A 35 -9.80 -6.69 8.94
C THR A 35 -9.71 -7.16 10.40
N ASP A 36 -9.48 -8.46 10.63
CA ASP A 36 -9.20 -9.06 11.94
C ASP A 36 -7.91 -8.56 12.60
N LEU A 37 -6.96 -8.05 11.82
CA LEU A 37 -5.69 -7.53 12.32
C LEU A 37 -5.71 -6.01 12.57
N MET A 38 -6.81 -5.32 12.23
CA MET A 38 -6.89 -3.87 12.36
C MET A 38 -7.11 -3.46 13.83
N ALA A 39 -6.30 -2.52 14.31
CA ALA A 39 -6.50 -1.85 15.58
C ALA A 39 -7.46 -0.64 15.47
N GLY A 40 -7.69 -0.13 14.26
CA GLY A 40 -8.60 1.01 14.03
C GLY A 40 -9.02 1.18 12.57
N ALA A 41 -10.12 1.91 12.35
CA ALA A 41 -10.68 2.15 11.02
C ALA A 41 -9.77 2.96 10.08
N ASN A 42 -8.78 3.68 10.62
CA ASN A 42 -7.78 4.40 9.83
C ASN A 42 -6.78 3.47 9.12
N GLN A 43 -6.74 2.17 9.46
CA GLN A 43 -5.83 1.19 8.85
C GLN A 43 -6.45 0.44 7.66
N VAL A 44 -7.69 0.74 7.28
CA VAL A 44 -8.39 0.07 6.19
C VAL A 44 -7.59 0.15 4.89
N THR A 45 -7.10 1.33 4.53
CA THR A 45 -6.29 1.53 3.32
C THR A 45 -4.99 0.74 3.38
N ASP A 46 -4.29 0.75 4.51
CA ASP A 46 -2.98 0.09 4.63
C ASP A 46 -3.12 -1.43 4.44
N HIS A 47 -4.09 -2.04 5.09
CA HIS A 47 -4.35 -3.46 4.95
C HIS A 47 -4.85 -3.83 3.55
N TYR A 48 -5.66 -2.97 2.94
CA TYR A 48 -6.07 -3.13 1.55
C TYR A 48 -4.84 -3.11 0.62
N LEU A 49 -3.87 -2.21 0.82
CA LEU A 49 -2.63 -2.17 0.02
C LEU A 49 -1.79 -3.43 0.20
N VAL A 50 -1.72 -3.99 1.41
CA VAL A 50 -1.04 -5.29 1.64
C VAL A 50 -1.77 -6.41 0.91
N ALA A 51 -3.11 -6.44 0.95
CA ALA A 51 -3.90 -7.44 0.23
C ALA A 51 -3.72 -7.33 -1.29
N LEU A 52 -3.66 -6.11 -1.82
CA LEU A 52 -3.41 -5.87 -3.23
C LEU A 52 -1.99 -6.31 -3.63
N ALA A 53 -0.99 -6.04 -2.79
CA ALA A 53 0.38 -6.52 -2.98
C ALA A 53 0.43 -8.06 -3.03
N ARG A 54 -0.33 -8.75 -2.15
CA ARG A 54 -0.46 -10.21 -2.17
C ARG A 54 -1.12 -10.73 -3.45
N GLN A 55 -2.21 -10.11 -3.89
CA GLN A 55 -2.95 -10.50 -5.09
C GLN A 55 -2.08 -10.42 -6.35
N HIS A 56 -1.33 -9.32 -6.49
CA HIS A 56 -0.49 -9.06 -7.66
C HIS A 56 0.97 -9.52 -7.50
N ARG A 57 1.31 -10.15 -6.36
CA ARG A 57 2.65 -10.65 -6.01
C ARG A 57 3.74 -9.57 -6.06
N PHE A 58 3.41 -8.38 -5.55
CA PHE A 58 4.35 -7.30 -5.31
C PHE A 58 4.68 -7.19 -3.81
N THR A 59 5.72 -6.41 -3.50
CA THR A 59 6.08 -6.08 -2.12
C THR A 59 5.72 -4.62 -1.86
N LEU A 60 4.88 -4.38 -0.85
CA LEU A 60 4.57 -3.04 -0.38
C LEU A 60 5.77 -2.48 0.38
N ALA A 61 6.45 -1.49 -0.21
CA ALA A 61 7.47 -0.72 0.47
C ALA A 61 6.80 0.38 1.32
N THR A 62 7.05 0.39 2.63
CA THR A 62 6.45 1.35 3.57
C THR A 62 7.49 1.94 4.53
N PHE A 63 7.24 3.14 5.04
CA PHE A 63 8.00 3.72 6.16
C PHE A 63 7.29 3.51 7.52
N ASP A 64 6.12 2.86 7.51
CA ASP A 64 5.35 2.58 8.71
C ASP A 64 5.85 1.28 9.39
N GLU A 65 6.54 1.45 10.51
CA GLU A 65 7.05 0.33 11.32
C GLU A 65 5.94 -0.51 11.94
N SER A 66 4.81 0.11 12.30
CA SER A 66 3.66 -0.59 12.88
C SER A 66 3.02 -1.51 11.86
N LEU A 67 2.79 -1.02 10.64
CA LEU A 67 2.27 -1.84 9.54
C LEU A 67 3.22 -3.00 9.19
N ALA A 68 4.52 -2.71 9.05
CA ALA A 68 5.52 -3.76 8.79
C ALA A 68 5.59 -4.80 9.92
N GLY A 69 5.45 -4.36 11.17
CA GLY A 69 5.38 -5.23 12.34
C GLY A 69 4.17 -6.17 12.32
N THR A 70 2.99 -5.66 11.96
CA THR A 70 1.74 -6.44 11.83
C THR A 70 1.87 -7.59 10.83
N PHE A 71 2.62 -7.39 9.75
CA PHE A 71 2.82 -8.37 8.67
C PHE A 71 4.19 -9.04 8.68
N THR A 72 4.87 -9.11 9.84
CA THR A 72 6.22 -9.68 9.95
C THR A 72 6.33 -11.14 9.48
N THR A 73 5.25 -11.93 9.59
CA THR A 73 5.19 -13.32 9.11
C THR A 73 4.88 -13.43 7.62
N GLU A 74 4.56 -12.31 6.95
CA GLU A 74 4.23 -12.18 5.53
C GLU A 74 5.23 -11.22 4.84
N SER A 75 6.51 -11.30 5.21
CA SER A 75 7.56 -10.37 4.80
C SER A 75 7.81 -10.30 3.29
N ASP A 76 7.36 -11.30 2.53
CA ASP A 76 7.41 -11.27 1.06
C ASP A 76 6.56 -10.11 0.47
N PHE A 77 5.55 -9.65 1.22
CA PHE A 77 4.56 -8.69 0.73
C PHE A 77 4.65 -7.32 1.41
N VAL A 78 5.39 -7.16 2.51
CA VAL A 78 5.58 -5.88 3.19
C VAL A 78 7.05 -5.70 3.58
N HIS A 79 7.64 -4.59 3.15
CA HIS A 79 9.03 -4.24 3.42
C HIS A 79 9.14 -2.83 4.02
N LEU A 80 9.82 -2.71 5.16
CA LEU A 80 10.13 -1.44 5.79
C LEU A 80 11.33 -0.77 5.11
N VAL A 81 11.12 0.41 4.54
CA VAL A 81 12.18 1.27 4.00
C VAL A 81 12.81 2.07 5.13
N ARG A 82 14.14 2.12 5.19
CA ARG A 82 14.94 2.84 6.19
C ARG A 82 15.80 3.92 5.56
#